data_AF-A0A2A9KJL5-F1
#
_entry.id   AF-A0A2A9KJL5-F1
#
_cell.length_a   1.000
_cell.length_b   1.000
_cell.length_c   1.000
_cell.angle_alpha   90.00
_cell.angle_beta   90.00
_cell.angle_gamma   90.00
#
_symmetry.space_group_name_H-M   'P 1'
#
loop_
_entity.id
_entity.type
_entity.pdbx_description
1 polymer ?
#
loop_
_entity_poly.entity_id
_entity_poly.type
_entity_poly.pdbx_seq_one_letter_code
_entity_poly.pdbx_strand_id
1 'polypeptide(L)'
;MSQPNDQIAGWDSVIAGLRESGALRQDAALPEHDDALPWSVMILQTIAAWIAAGLLVAAVVVPAFIASNESAWIVCGVLLIAVATAVMRLKRQSFFLPQMAVPVAIAGAVLVGAGLKPDSWELPAFVLALILFVLSGHRLLRFIAAGVMLAVLWYWMTPWLGRFDVSRQELAAWNWQLAPLRNLLFSLALWWLWAHPLKLFGLGPAVWQPVRHALLWFWLGAQLWQTTVWHVLIRVTINTDQWLAPNGLWLAYRLLDLLPLLLVVFITLRRNPGLAARVWPLAVLLPLCVLSPALATAALVLWIGLAEGRSYLTALGIAAALAGFGAFYYYLNCPLLYKGLLLMASGIVLLLVWLFMSRRAA
;
A
#
# COMPACT_ATOMS: atom_id res chain seq x y z
N MET A 1 -43.95 2.31 15.60
CA MET A 1 -43.79 3.45 16.53
C MET A 1 -43.01 4.54 15.80
N SER A 2 -43.72 5.37 15.06
CA SER A 2 -43.22 6.56 14.39
C SER A 2 -43.20 7.70 15.40
N GLN A 3 -42.02 8.18 15.80
CA GLN A 3 -41.95 9.43 16.55
C GLN A 3 -42.42 10.58 15.63
N PRO A 4 -43.20 11.54 16.16
CA PRO A 4 -43.69 12.66 15.38
C PRO A 4 -42.56 13.60 14.99
N ASN A 5 -42.53 14.00 13.72
CA ASN A 5 -41.53 14.82 13.04
C ASN A 5 -41.48 16.30 13.52
N ASP A 6 -42.12 16.62 14.65
CA ASP A 6 -42.32 18.01 15.10
C ASP A 6 -41.08 18.61 15.79
N GLN A 7 -39.99 17.85 15.97
CA GLN A 7 -38.72 18.38 16.49
C GLN A 7 -37.81 19.06 15.46
N ILE A 8 -38.19 19.08 14.16
CA ILE A 8 -37.36 19.71 13.11
C ILE A 8 -37.69 21.20 12.93
N ALA A 9 -38.80 21.70 13.48
CA ALA A 9 -39.21 23.10 13.33
C ALA A 9 -38.19 24.14 13.87
N GLY A 10 -37.26 23.72 14.74
CA GLY A 10 -36.18 24.57 15.25
C GLY A 10 -34.95 24.64 14.35
N TRP A 11 -34.69 23.64 13.50
CA TRP A 11 -33.49 23.61 12.68
C TRP A 11 -33.59 24.53 11.47
N ASP A 12 -34.78 24.71 10.90
CA ASP A 12 -35.00 25.60 9.77
C ASP A 12 -34.69 27.06 10.13
N SER A 13 -35.04 27.50 11.35
CA SER A 13 -34.74 28.85 11.84
C SER A 13 -33.25 29.05 12.14
N VAL A 14 -32.56 28.03 12.67
CA VAL A 14 -31.09 28.06 12.88
C VAL A 14 -30.36 28.11 11.53
N ILE A 15 -30.77 27.32 10.54
CA ILE A 15 -30.18 27.32 9.20
C ILE A 15 -30.43 28.66 8.50
N ALA A 16 -31.64 29.21 8.62
CA ALA A 16 -31.97 30.54 8.10
C ALA A 16 -31.08 31.62 8.75
N GLY A 17 -30.91 31.62 10.08
CA GLY A 17 -30.03 32.55 10.79
C GLY A 17 -28.55 32.39 10.42
N LEU A 18 -28.08 31.17 10.19
CA LEU A 18 -26.71 30.90 9.71
C LEU A 18 -26.50 31.39 8.26
N ARG A 19 -27.52 31.34 7.40
CA ARG A 19 -27.48 31.91 6.04
C ARG A 19 -27.53 33.43 6.06
N GLU A 20 -28.40 34.02 6.88
CA GLU A 20 -28.50 35.49 7.04
C GLU A 20 -27.21 36.08 7.62
N SER A 21 -26.57 35.40 8.57
CA SER A 21 -25.27 35.82 9.13
C SER A 21 -24.08 35.60 8.18
N GLY A 22 -24.28 34.98 7.02
CA GLY A 22 -23.20 34.64 6.07
C GLY A 22 -22.28 33.50 6.54
N ALA A 23 -22.56 32.88 7.68
CA ALA A 23 -21.82 31.72 8.19
C ALA A 23 -22.07 30.46 7.33
N LEU A 24 -23.25 30.38 6.70
CA LEU A 24 -23.61 29.35 5.74
C LEU A 24 -23.74 29.94 4.33
N ARG A 25 -23.11 29.29 3.36
CA ARG A 25 -23.22 29.63 1.93
C ARG A 25 -24.68 29.43 1.46
N GLN A 26 -25.22 30.36 0.66
CA GLN A 26 -26.62 30.28 0.19
C GLN A 26 -26.90 29.02 -0.67
N ASP A 27 -25.86 28.46 -1.27
CA ASP A 27 -25.84 27.21 -2.04
C ASP A 27 -25.58 25.95 -1.19
N ALA A 28 -25.42 26.09 0.13
CA ALA A 28 -25.26 24.94 1.02
C ALA A 28 -26.58 24.16 1.11
N ALA A 29 -26.63 23.04 0.38
CA ALA A 29 -27.64 22.01 0.57
C ALA A 29 -27.41 21.34 1.93
N LEU A 30 -28.50 20.99 2.64
CA LEU A 30 -28.42 20.06 3.75
C LEU A 30 -27.73 18.79 3.21
N PRO A 31 -26.75 18.20 3.95
CA PRO A 31 -26.30 16.87 3.60
C PRO A 31 -27.56 16.01 3.51
N GLU A 32 -27.80 15.39 2.35
CA GLU A 32 -28.82 14.35 2.23
C GLU A 32 -28.65 13.45 3.45
N HIS A 33 -29.74 13.15 4.15
CA HIS A 33 -29.69 12.16 5.22
C HIS A 33 -29.13 10.90 4.57
N ASP A 34 -27.84 10.67 4.80
CA ASP A 34 -27.13 9.56 4.24
C ASP A 34 -27.73 8.37 4.99
N ASP A 35 -28.69 7.67 4.35
CA ASP A 35 -29.23 6.38 4.82
C ASP A 35 -28.10 5.32 4.94
N ALA A 36 -26.85 5.72 4.70
CA ALA A 36 -25.66 5.06 5.16
C ALA A 36 -25.79 4.62 6.62
N LEU A 37 -25.75 3.30 6.78
CA LEU A 37 -25.66 2.64 8.08
C LEU A 37 -24.58 3.31 8.94
N PRO A 38 -24.77 3.42 10.27
CA PRO A 38 -23.72 3.90 11.16
C PRO A 38 -22.39 3.17 10.91
N TRP A 39 -21.27 3.89 10.92
CA TRP A 39 -19.95 3.35 10.57
C TRP A 39 -19.58 2.09 11.40
N SER A 40 -20.03 2.02 12.65
CA SER A 40 -19.85 0.85 13.52
C SER A 40 -20.57 -0.39 12.99
N VAL A 41 -21.79 -0.22 12.48
CA VAL A 41 -22.58 -1.27 11.83
C VAL A 41 -21.91 -1.70 10.52
N MET A 42 -21.40 -0.75 9.72
CA MET A 42 -20.67 -1.07 8.50
C MET A 42 -19.42 -1.91 8.79
N ILE A 43 -18.65 -1.58 9.83
CA ILE A 43 -17.48 -2.38 10.23
C ILE A 43 -17.89 -3.77 10.69
N LEU A 44 -18.92 -3.87 11.54
CA LEU A 44 -19.39 -5.17 12.03
C LEU A 44 -19.90 -6.05 10.88
N GLN A 45 -20.67 -5.48 9.94
CA GLN A 45 -21.13 -6.19 8.74
C GLN A 45 -19.97 -6.62 7.85
N THR A 46 -18.94 -5.77 7.73
CA THR A 46 -17.71 -6.12 6.99
C THR A 46 -17.04 -7.33 7.63
N ILE A 47 -16.80 -7.29 8.95
CA ILE A 47 -16.19 -8.40 9.69
C ILE A 47 -17.02 -9.68 9.54
N ALA A 48 -18.34 -9.58 9.73
CA ALA A 48 -19.24 -10.71 9.58
C ALA A 48 -19.22 -11.30 8.16
N ALA A 49 -19.18 -10.46 7.12
CA ALA A 49 -19.08 -10.89 5.73
C ALA A 49 -17.76 -11.62 5.45
N TRP A 50 -16.63 -11.15 6.01
CA TRP A 50 -15.33 -11.82 5.88
C TRP A 50 -15.27 -13.14 6.65
N ILE A 51 -15.87 -13.21 7.85
CA ILE A 51 -15.97 -14.47 8.60
C ILE A 51 -16.84 -15.48 7.85
N ALA A 52 -18.06 -15.07 7.46
CA ALA A 52 -18.99 -15.91 6.72
C ALA A 52 -18.36 -16.44 5.43
N ALA A 53 -17.64 -15.58 4.73
CA ALA A 53 -16.93 -16.01 3.54
C ALA A 53 -15.73 -16.90 3.84
N GLY A 54 -14.96 -16.68 4.91
CA GLY A 54 -13.90 -17.59 5.33
C GLY A 54 -14.44 -18.99 5.63
N LEU A 55 -15.60 -19.07 6.29
CA LEU A 55 -16.31 -20.33 6.52
C LEU A 55 -16.80 -20.96 5.21
N LEU A 56 -17.35 -20.16 4.28
CA LEU A 56 -17.76 -20.65 2.97
C LEU A 56 -16.57 -21.14 2.15
N VAL A 57 -15.45 -20.42 2.16
CA VAL A 57 -14.19 -20.84 1.53
C VAL A 57 -13.80 -22.18 2.12
N ALA A 58 -13.72 -22.32 3.44
CA ALA A 58 -13.37 -23.59 4.08
C ALA A 58 -14.35 -24.71 3.70
N ALA A 59 -15.65 -24.44 3.71
CA ALA A 59 -16.69 -25.41 3.37
C ALA A 59 -16.64 -25.88 1.91
N VAL A 60 -16.14 -25.07 0.98
CA VAL A 60 -15.99 -25.46 -0.44
C VAL A 60 -14.61 -26.05 -0.69
N VAL A 61 -13.57 -25.39 -0.19
CA VAL A 61 -12.16 -25.74 -0.42
C VAL A 61 -11.83 -27.08 0.23
N VAL A 62 -12.23 -27.33 1.48
CA VAL A 62 -11.87 -28.57 2.19
C VAL A 62 -12.44 -29.82 1.49
N PRO A 63 -13.75 -29.90 1.17
CA PRO A 63 -14.28 -31.04 0.44
C PRO A 63 -13.72 -31.17 -0.98
N ALA A 64 -13.48 -30.03 -1.65
CA ALA A 64 -12.82 -30.03 -2.95
C ALA A 64 -11.45 -30.72 -2.87
N PHE A 65 -10.60 -30.34 -1.91
CA PHE A 65 -9.30 -30.98 -1.69
C PHE A 65 -9.41 -32.48 -1.41
N ILE A 66 -10.43 -32.92 -0.67
CA ILE A 66 -10.67 -34.35 -0.38
C ILE A 66 -11.06 -35.12 -1.64
N ALA A 67 -11.84 -34.52 -2.54
CA ALA A 67 -12.38 -35.18 -3.73
C ALA A 67 -11.35 -35.42 -4.85
N SER A 68 -10.10 -34.94 -4.70
CA SER A 68 -8.96 -35.11 -5.61
C SER A 68 -9.18 -34.84 -7.11
N ASN A 69 -10.30 -34.21 -7.48
CA ASN A 69 -10.67 -33.91 -8.86
C ASN A 69 -10.38 -32.45 -9.21
N GLU A 70 -9.27 -32.23 -9.91
CA GLU A 70 -8.78 -30.92 -10.37
C GLU A 70 -9.82 -30.13 -11.18
N SER A 71 -10.53 -30.82 -12.08
CA SER A 71 -11.55 -30.20 -12.94
C SER A 71 -12.71 -29.64 -12.12
N ALA A 72 -13.09 -30.33 -11.04
CA ALA A 72 -14.14 -29.86 -10.14
C ALA A 72 -13.74 -28.56 -9.43
N TRP A 73 -12.46 -28.37 -9.11
CA TRP A 73 -11.97 -27.15 -8.45
C TRP A 73 -12.03 -25.95 -9.39
N ILE A 74 -11.60 -26.15 -10.63
CA ILE A 74 -11.65 -25.10 -11.66
C ILE A 74 -13.11 -24.71 -11.92
N VAL A 75 -13.99 -25.68 -12.17
CA VAL A 75 -15.42 -25.41 -12.46
C VAL A 75 -16.09 -24.72 -11.28
N CYS A 76 -15.90 -25.22 -10.06
CA CYS A 76 -16.46 -24.61 -8.85
C CYS A 76 -15.92 -23.18 -8.66
N GLY A 77 -14.62 -22.98 -8.84
CA GLY A 77 -13.99 -21.68 -8.68
C GLY A 77 -14.47 -20.64 -9.70
N VAL A 78 -14.59 -21.04 -10.98
CA VAL A 78 -15.17 -20.19 -12.03
C VAL A 78 -16.63 -19.83 -11.70
N LEU A 79 -17.42 -20.79 -11.23
CA LEU A 79 -18.82 -20.55 -10.84
C LEU A 79 -18.91 -19.55 -9.67
N LEU A 80 -18.06 -19.69 -8.64
CA LEU A 80 -18.01 -18.73 -7.53
C LEU A 80 -17.62 -17.31 -7.99
N ILE A 81 -16.61 -17.19 -8.87
CA ILE A 81 -16.22 -15.89 -9.44
C ILE A 81 -17.36 -15.28 -10.24
N ALA A 82 -18.06 -16.08 -11.07
CA ALA A 82 -19.16 -15.61 -11.89
C ALA A 82 -20.34 -15.13 -11.03
N VAL A 83 -20.75 -15.91 -10.03
CA VAL A 83 -21.82 -15.55 -9.09
C VAL A 83 -21.45 -14.30 -8.30
N ALA A 84 -20.23 -14.22 -7.75
CA ALA A 84 -19.76 -13.04 -7.03
C ALA A 84 -19.77 -11.78 -7.92
N THR A 85 -19.30 -11.90 -9.15
CA THR A 85 -19.29 -10.79 -10.12
C THR A 85 -20.71 -10.36 -10.48
N ALA A 86 -21.63 -11.31 -10.67
CA ALA A 86 -23.04 -11.02 -10.92
C ALA A 86 -23.67 -10.27 -9.74
N VAL A 87 -23.45 -10.74 -8.51
CA VAL A 87 -23.93 -10.08 -7.27
C VAL A 87 -23.38 -8.66 -7.16
N MET A 88 -22.11 -8.43 -7.46
CA MET A 88 -21.52 -7.07 -7.45
C MET A 88 -22.09 -6.13 -8.52
N ARG A 89 -22.59 -6.68 -9.64
CA ARG A 89 -23.18 -5.88 -10.74
C ARG A 89 -24.67 -5.60 -10.54
N LEU A 90 -25.37 -6.46 -9.81
CA LEU A 90 -26.74 -6.23 -9.40
C LEU A 90 -26.74 -5.10 -8.36
N LYS A 91 -26.97 -3.86 -8.82
CA LYS A 91 -27.01 -2.62 -8.01
C LYS A 91 -28.18 -2.61 -7.00
N ARG A 92 -28.26 -3.60 -6.11
CA ARG A 92 -29.20 -3.60 -4.98
C ARG A 92 -28.62 -2.74 -3.86
N GLN A 93 -29.47 -1.96 -3.20
CA GLN A 93 -29.12 -1.02 -2.13
C GLN A 93 -28.54 -1.70 -0.86
N SER A 94 -28.33 -3.02 -0.86
CA SER A 94 -27.77 -3.74 0.28
C SER A 94 -26.25 -3.61 0.34
N PHE A 95 -25.71 -3.10 1.45
CA PHE A 95 -24.28 -3.04 1.72
C PHE A 95 -23.63 -4.43 1.92
N PHE A 96 -24.39 -5.38 2.49
CA PHE A 96 -23.89 -6.71 2.86
C PHE A 96 -23.51 -7.60 1.65
N LEU A 97 -24.35 -7.65 0.61
CA LEU A 97 -24.15 -8.57 -0.52
C LEU A 97 -22.87 -8.27 -1.33
N PRO A 98 -22.57 -7.01 -1.72
CA PRO A 98 -21.31 -6.69 -2.38
C PRO A 98 -20.08 -7.00 -1.53
N GLN A 99 -20.17 -6.84 -0.20
CA GLN A 99 -19.07 -7.15 0.71
C GLN A 99 -18.82 -8.65 0.82
N MET A 100 -19.86 -9.47 0.91
CA MET A 100 -19.75 -10.93 0.89
C MET A 100 -19.22 -11.45 -0.45
N ALA A 101 -19.58 -10.81 -1.57
CA ALA A 101 -19.13 -11.23 -2.89
C ALA A 101 -17.60 -11.12 -3.08
N VAL A 102 -16.92 -10.20 -2.39
CA VAL A 102 -15.46 -10.02 -2.54
C VAL A 102 -14.69 -11.27 -2.09
N PRO A 103 -14.84 -11.74 -0.85
CA PRO A 103 -14.26 -13.01 -0.43
C PRO A 103 -14.71 -14.23 -1.25
N VAL A 104 -15.96 -14.30 -1.72
CA VAL A 104 -16.44 -15.41 -2.58
C VAL A 104 -15.65 -15.46 -3.89
N ALA A 105 -15.40 -14.29 -4.50
CA ALA A 105 -14.57 -14.19 -5.71
C ALA A 105 -13.12 -14.61 -5.42
N ILE A 106 -12.57 -14.24 -4.26
CA ILE A 106 -11.22 -14.64 -3.83
C ILE A 106 -11.17 -16.17 -3.62
N ALA A 107 -12.18 -16.76 -2.98
CA ALA A 107 -12.30 -18.21 -2.80
C ALA A 107 -12.30 -18.94 -4.14
N GLY A 108 -13.12 -18.47 -5.07
CA GLY A 108 -13.18 -19.03 -6.42
C GLY A 108 -11.84 -18.90 -7.15
N ALA A 109 -11.13 -17.79 -6.94
CA ALA A 109 -9.82 -17.59 -7.52
C ALA A 109 -8.76 -18.56 -6.97
N VAL A 110 -8.77 -18.78 -5.65
CA VAL A 110 -7.89 -19.76 -5.00
C VAL A 110 -8.18 -21.19 -5.51
N LEU A 111 -9.44 -21.56 -5.68
CA LEU A 111 -9.84 -22.87 -6.22
C LEU A 111 -9.36 -23.07 -7.66
N VAL A 112 -9.53 -22.07 -8.53
CA VAL A 112 -9.00 -22.11 -9.90
C VAL A 112 -7.48 -22.26 -9.87
N GLY A 113 -6.79 -21.48 -9.04
CA GLY A 113 -5.33 -21.56 -8.89
C GLY A 113 -4.86 -22.94 -8.41
N ALA A 114 -5.55 -23.54 -7.44
CA ALA A 114 -5.25 -24.88 -6.95
C ALA A 114 -5.53 -25.97 -8.00
N GLY A 115 -6.61 -25.83 -8.76
CA GLY A 115 -7.04 -26.82 -9.76
C GLY A 115 -6.12 -26.87 -10.98
N LEU A 116 -5.48 -25.76 -11.33
CA LEU A 116 -4.55 -25.70 -12.44
C LEU A 116 -3.24 -26.48 -12.18
N LYS A 117 -2.95 -26.87 -10.93
CA LYS A 117 -1.67 -27.47 -10.48
C LYS A 117 -0.45 -27.00 -11.28
N PRO A 118 -0.29 -25.69 -11.49
CA PRO A 118 0.75 -25.25 -12.40
C PRO A 118 2.09 -25.52 -11.75
N ASP A 119 3.07 -25.98 -12.53
CA ASP A 119 4.49 -26.03 -12.11
C ASP A 119 4.96 -24.65 -11.61
N SER A 120 4.24 -23.58 -12.00
CA SER A 120 4.48 -22.20 -11.63
C SER A 120 3.17 -21.46 -11.31
N TRP A 121 2.91 -21.14 -10.05
CA TRP A 121 1.65 -20.51 -9.59
C TRP A 121 1.48 -19.05 -10.04
N GLU A 122 2.54 -18.40 -10.52
CA GLU A 122 2.59 -16.95 -10.69
C GLU A 122 1.82 -16.48 -11.92
N LEU A 123 1.99 -17.16 -13.06
CA LEU A 123 1.29 -16.80 -14.30
C LEU A 123 -0.24 -16.97 -14.14
N PRO A 124 -0.76 -18.10 -13.63
CA PRO A 124 -2.18 -18.24 -13.37
C PRO A 124 -2.71 -17.21 -12.36
N ALA A 125 -1.97 -16.94 -11.28
CA ALA A 125 -2.36 -15.92 -10.31
C ALA A 125 -2.45 -14.52 -10.95
N PHE A 126 -1.48 -14.17 -11.81
CA PHE A 126 -1.50 -12.90 -12.52
C PHE A 126 -2.67 -12.79 -13.50
N VAL A 127 -2.90 -13.82 -14.32
CA VAL A 127 -4.00 -13.85 -15.30
C VAL A 127 -5.34 -13.77 -14.59
N LEU A 128 -5.52 -14.53 -13.51
CA LEU A 128 -6.76 -14.54 -12.74
C LEU A 128 -7.00 -13.22 -12.01
N ALA A 129 -5.96 -12.63 -11.44
CA ALA A 129 -6.03 -11.29 -10.86
C ALA A 129 -6.38 -10.23 -11.93
N LEU A 130 -5.81 -10.32 -13.12
CA LEU A 130 -6.14 -9.44 -14.25
C LEU A 130 -7.61 -9.58 -14.66
N ILE A 131 -8.11 -10.82 -14.78
CA ILE A 131 -9.52 -11.09 -15.07
C ILE A 131 -10.42 -10.47 -14.00
N LEU A 132 -10.13 -10.70 -12.70
CA LEU A 132 -10.89 -10.11 -11.61
C LEU A 132 -10.81 -8.57 -11.62
N PHE A 133 -9.66 -8.00 -11.92
CA PHE A 133 -9.47 -6.55 -12.00
C PHE A 133 -10.36 -5.93 -13.09
N VAL A 134 -10.40 -6.55 -14.27
CA VAL A 134 -11.19 -6.08 -15.42
C VAL A 134 -12.69 -6.29 -15.20
N LEU A 135 -13.09 -7.47 -14.72
CA LEU A 135 -14.51 -7.84 -14.59
C LEU A 135 -15.19 -7.19 -13.39
N SER A 136 -14.45 -6.96 -12.29
CA SER A 136 -15.02 -6.43 -11.06
C SER A 136 -15.41 -4.96 -11.22
N GLY A 137 -16.63 -4.63 -10.81
CA GLY A 137 -17.06 -3.23 -10.62
C GLY A 137 -16.68 -2.68 -9.24
N HIS A 138 -16.30 -3.57 -8.31
CA HIS A 138 -16.08 -3.23 -6.90
C HIS A 138 -14.64 -2.78 -6.63
N ARG A 139 -14.47 -1.63 -5.99
CA ARG A 139 -13.15 -1.02 -5.74
C ARG A 139 -12.22 -1.89 -4.89
N LEU A 140 -12.75 -2.58 -3.87
CA LEU A 140 -11.97 -3.45 -3.00
C LEU A 140 -11.39 -4.65 -3.75
N LEU A 141 -12.19 -5.29 -4.63
CA LEU A 141 -11.72 -6.44 -5.39
C LEU A 141 -10.67 -6.02 -6.42
N ARG A 142 -10.84 -4.85 -7.06
CA ARG A 142 -9.80 -4.26 -7.91
C ARG A 142 -8.51 -3.96 -7.14
N PHE A 143 -8.62 -3.48 -5.90
CA PHE A 143 -7.46 -3.20 -5.05
C PHE A 143 -6.68 -4.49 -4.74
N ILE A 144 -7.39 -5.55 -4.31
CA ILE A 144 -6.79 -6.86 -4.02
C ILE A 144 -6.18 -7.46 -5.28
N ALA A 145 -6.91 -7.46 -6.40
CA ALA A 145 -6.43 -7.96 -7.67
C ALA A 145 -5.19 -7.22 -8.17
N ALA A 146 -5.18 -5.88 -8.11
CA ALA A 146 -4.00 -5.09 -8.44
C ALA A 146 -2.83 -5.41 -7.50
N GLY A 147 -3.09 -5.62 -6.20
CA GLY A 147 -2.07 -6.06 -5.24
C GLY A 147 -1.43 -7.41 -5.62
N VAL A 148 -2.24 -8.39 -6.02
CA VAL A 148 -1.75 -9.70 -6.50
C VAL A 148 -0.95 -9.56 -7.79
N MET A 149 -1.42 -8.76 -8.76
CA MET A 149 -0.67 -8.49 -9.99
C MET A 149 0.70 -7.88 -9.68
N LEU A 150 0.74 -6.88 -8.78
CA LEU A 150 1.98 -6.24 -8.35
C LEU A 150 2.90 -7.19 -7.58
N ALA A 151 2.35 -8.08 -6.76
CA ALA A 151 3.11 -9.11 -6.06
C ALA A 151 3.75 -10.10 -7.03
N VAL A 152 3.02 -10.54 -8.06
CA VAL A 152 3.59 -11.40 -9.11
C VAL A 152 4.64 -10.67 -9.93
N LEU A 153 4.40 -9.42 -10.32
CA LEU A 153 5.41 -8.62 -11.05
C LEU A 153 6.67 -8.43 -10.21
N TRP A 154 6.52 -8.09 -8.93
CA TRP A 154 7.63 -8.00 -8.00
C TRP A 154 8.36 -9.33 -7.86
N TYR A 155 7.63 -10.45 -7.81
CA TYR A 155 8.20 -11.79 -7.73
C TYR A 155 8.97 -12.15 -9.00
N TRP A 156 8.44 -11.89 -10.20
CA TRP A 156 9.19 -12.10 -11.46
C TRP A 156 10.46 -11.25 -11.55
N MET A 157 10.45 -10.06 -10.96
CA MET A 157 11.63 -9.19 -10.87
C MET A 157 12.56 -9.55 -9.70
N THR A 158 12.15 -10.47 -8.83
CA THR A 158 12.94 -10.94 -7.69
C THR A 158 13.36 -12.37 -7.99
N PRO A 159 14.63 -12.61 -8.35
CA PRO A 159 15.10 -13.98 -8.58
C PRO A 159 15.10 -14.76 -7.24
N TRP A 160 13.99 -15.43 -6.86
CA TRP A 160 13.92 -16.28 -5.66
C TRP A 160 13.00 -17.53 -5.73
N LEU A 161 13.54 -18.61 -5.13
CA LEU A 161 13.01 -19.88 -4.58
C LEU A 161 12.52 -21.07 -5.42
N GLY A 162 12.04 -20.94 -6.66
CA GLY A 162 11.35 -22.08 -7.30
C GLY A 162 11.93 -22.57 -8.62
N ARG A 163 12.46 -21.65 -9.44
CA ARG A 163 12.66 -21.93 -10.87
C ARG A 163 14.05 -22.41 -11.25
N PHE A 164 15.04 -22.20 -10.40
CA PHE A 164 16.42 -22.55 -10.72
C PHE A 164 17.12 -23.12 -9.50
N ASP A 165 17.64 -24.35 -9.62
CA ASP A 165 18.56 -24.99 -8.68
C ASP A 165 19.93 -24.31 -8.76
N VAL A 166 19.94 -23.02 -8.45
CA VAL A 166 21.08 -22.13 -8.58
C VAL A 166 21.79 -22.09 -7.24
N SER A 167 23.11 -22.23 -7.28
CA SER A 167 23.95 -22.15 -6.09
C SER A 167 23.65 -20.88 -5.30
N ARG A 168 23.65 -20.94 -3.95
CA ARG A 168 23.34 -19.79 -3.08
C ARG A 168 24.17 -18.53 -3.42
N GLN A 169 25.36 -18.70 -3.99
CA GLN A 169 26.26 -17.61 -4.39
C GLN A 169 25.77 -16.88 -5.64
N GLU A 170 25.35 -17.60 -6.67
CA GLU A 170 24.78 -17.00 -7.89
C GLU A 170 23.46 -16.28 -7.58
N LEU A 171 22.64 -16.84 -6.70
CA LEU A 171 21.39 -16.20 -6.23
C LEU A 171 21.66 -14.82 -5.60
N ALA A 172 22.77 -14.69 -4.87
CA ALA A 172 23.18 -13.43 -4.27
C ALA A 172 23.58 -12.41 -5.36
N ALA A 173 24.39 -12.80 -6.35
CA ALA A 173 24.85 -11.90 -7.40
C ALA A 173 23.67 -11.31 -8.23
N TRP A 174 22.70 -12.15 -8.61
CA TRP A 174 21.53 -11.71 -9.37
C TRP A 174 20.62 -10.79 -8.56
N ASN A 175 20.36 -11.14 -7.30
CA ASN A 175 19.54 -10.30 -6.44
C ASN A 175 20.17 -8.92 -6.22
N TRP A 176 21.50 -8.84 -6.16
CA TRP A 176 22.20 -7.54 -6.05
C TRP A 176 22.05 -6.67 -7.29
N GLN A 177 21.89 -7.25 -8.49
CA GLN A 177 21.76 -6.49 -9.73
C GLN A 177 20.32 -6.07 -10.04
N LEU A 178 19.34 -6.96 -9.82
CA LEU A 178 17.94 -6.71 -10.18
C LEU A 178 17.14 -6.00 -9.08
N ALA A 179 17.53 -6.16 -7.80
CA ALA A 179 16.81 -5.50 -6.71
C ALA A 179 16.80 -3.96 -6.82
N PRO A 180 17.90 -3.26 -7.15
CA PRO A 180 17.89 -1.81 -7.33
C PRO A 180 16.97 -1.38 -8.48
N LEU A 181 17.01 -2.08 -9.61
CA LEU A 181 16.13 -1.78 -10.75
C LEU A 181 14.65 -1.96 -10.38
N ARG A 182 14.31 -3.05 -9.69
CA ARG A 182 12.96 -3.29 -9.18
C ARG A 182 12.54 -2.18 -8.21
N ASN A 183 13.40 -1.81 -7.26
CA ASN A 183 13.11 -0.76 -6.29
C ASN A 183 12.88 0.60 -6.96
N LEU A 184 13.72 0.94 -7.94
CA LEU A 184 13.59 2.12 -8.77
C LEU A 184 12.24 2.12 -9.50
N LEU A 185 11.89 1.03 -10.19
CA LEU A 185 10.67 0.94 -10.99
C LEU A 185 9.40 1.07 -10.14
N PHE A 186 9.32 0.37 -9.00
CA PHE A 186 8.15 0.48 -8.11
C PHE A 186 8.04 1.86 -7.46
N SER A 187 9.17 2.47 -7.08
CA SER A 187 9.20 3.81 -6.48
C SER A 187 8.86 4.92 -7.49
N LEU A 188 9.34 4.80 -8.74
CA LEU A 188 8.97 5.68 -9.84
C LEU A 188 7.50 5.52 -10.20
N ALA A 189 6.99 4.29 -10.29
CA ALA A 189 5.57 4.03 -10.55
C ALA A 189 4.70 4.63 -9.43
N LEU A 190 5.13 4.52 -8.17
CA LEU A 190 4.44 5.11 -7.03
C LEU A 190 4.41 6.63 -7.17
N TRP A 191 5.57 7.27 -7.31
CA TRP A 191 5.61 8.72 -7.53
C TRP A 191 4.72 9.14 -8.70
N TRP A 192 4.86 8.50 -9.85
CA TRP A 192 4.19 8.87 -11.08
C TRP A 192 2.66 8.76 -10.96
N LEU A 193 2.14 7.67 -10.37
CA LEU A 193 0.71 7.48 -10.12
C LEU A 193 0.14 8.50 -9.11
N TRP A 194 0.97 9.00 -8.20
CA TRP A 194 0.53 10.01 -7.23
C TRP A 194 0.61 11.44 -7.79
N ALA A 195 1.57 11.74 -8.66
CA ALA A 195 1.83 13.08 -9.21
C ALA A 195 1.00 13.44 -10.45
N HIS A 196 0.38 12.47 -11.14
CA HIS A 196 -0.37 12.69 -12.37
C HIS A 196 -1.89 12.48 -12.19
N PRO A 197 -2.74 13.19 -12.98
CA PRO A 197 -4.17 12.98 -12.95
C PRO A 197 -4.55 11.57 -13.43
N LEU A 198 -5.55 10.97 -12.77
CA LEU A 198 -6.00 9.59 -13.00
C LEU A 198 -6.85 9.39 -14.28
N LYS A 199 -6.64 10.21 -15.32
CA LYS A 199 -7.32 10.11 -16.62
C LYS A 199 -6.40 9.54 -17.70
N LEU A 200 -5.69 8.47 -17.35
CA LEU A 200 -4.68 7.90 -18.23
C LEU A 200 -5.29 6.84 -19.14
N PHE A 201 -4.90 6.84 -20.42
CA PHE A 201 -5.39 5.93 -21.46
C PHE A 201 -6.92 5.90 -21.60
N GLY A 202 -7.60 7.02 -21.32
CA GLY A 202 -9.07 7.11 -21.36
C GLY A 202 -9.78 6.34 -20.23
N LEU A 203 -9.03 5.68 -19.34
CA LEU A 203 -9.59 5.01 -18.18
C LEU A 203 -9.84 6.04 -17.06
N GLY A 204 -11.03 5.99 -16.48
CA GLY A 204 -11.42 6.90 -15.41
C GLY A 204 -10.73 6.61 -14.06
N PRO A 205 -10.89 7.52 -13.08
CA PRO A 205 -10.30 7.37 -11.74
C PRO A 205 -10.74 6.08 -11.03
N ALA A 206 -11.90 5.52 -11.37
CA ALA A 206 -12.41 4.27 -10.81
C ALA A 206 -11.51 3.04 -11.09
N VAL A 207 -10.67 3.09 -12.13
CA VAL A 207 -9.72 2.01 -12.47
C VAL A 207 -8.37 2.27 -11.83
N TRP A 208 -7.85 3.50 -11.94
CA TRP A 208 -6.51 3.85 -11.47
C TRP A 208 -6.42 4.03 -9.96
N GLN A 209 -7.50 4.43 -9.29
CA GLN A 209 -7.49 4.62 -7.84
C GLN A 209 -7.17 3.32 -7.08
N PRO A 210 -7.80 2.16 -7.37
CA PRO A 210 -7.39 0.88 -6.79
C PRO A 210 -5.92 0.54 -7.00
N VAL A 211 -5.40 0.71 -8.23
CA VAL A 211 -3.98 0.43 -8.56
C VAL A 211 -3.04 1.31 -7.76
N ARG A 212 -3.34 2.61 -7.66
CA ARG A 212 -2.55 3.58 -6.90
C ARG A 212 -2.45 3.23 -5.41
N HIS A 213 -3.54 2.77 -4.80
CA HIS A 213 -3.53 2.35 -3.40
C HIS A 213 -2.88 0.97 -3.23
N ALA A 214 -3.13 0.05 -4.15
CA ALA A 214 -2.51 -1.28 -4.14
C ALA A 214 -0.99 -1.16 -4.21
N LEU A 215 -0.47 -0.32 -5.12
CA LEU A 215 0.95 -0.04 -5.23
C LEU A 215 1.54 0.56 -3.96
N LEU A 216 0.86 1.52 -3.34
CA LEU A 216 1.29 2.13 -2.08
C LEU A 216 1.45 1.07 -0.97
N TRP A 217 0.40 0.29 -0.72
CA TRP A 217 0.39 -0.72 0.34
C TRP A 217 1.34 -1.87 0.05
N PHE A 218 1.31 -2.39 -1.18
CA PHE A 218 2.19 -3.45 -1.62
C PHE A 218 3.66 -3.03 -1.49
N TRP A 219 4.01 -1.84 -1.98
CA TRP A 219 5.40 -1.41 -2.00
C TRP A 219 5.97 -1.15 -0.60
N LEU A 220 5.19 -0.49 0.27
CA LEU A 220 5.57 -0.32 1.67
C LEU A 220 5.71 -1.66 2.39
N GLY A 221 4.74 -2.56 2.20
CA GLY A 221 4.78 -3.91 2.77
C GLY A 221 5.98 -4.71 2.28
N ALA A 222 6.27 -4.68 0.98
CA ALA A 222 7.41 -5.36 0.38
C ALA A 222 8.75 -4.83 0.91
N GLN A 223 8.88 -3.51 1.10
CA GLN A 223 10.08 -2.91 1.68
C GLN A 223 10.28 -3.30 3.15
N LEU A 224 9.22 -3.24 3.95
CA LEU A 224 9.28 -3.67 5.36
C LEU A 224 9.60 -5.16 5.48
N TRP A 225 8.94 -6.00 4.67
CA TRP A 225 9.23 -7.43 4.58
C TRP A 225 10.67 -7.69 4.18
N GLN A 226 11.19 -6.96 3.18
CA GLN A 226 12.57 -7.10 2.76
C GLN A 226 13.54 -6.77 3.89
N THR A 227 13.26 -5.71 4.66
CA THR A 227 14.11 -5.34 5.80
C THR A 227 14.04 -6.31 6.96
N THR A 228 12.97 -7.09 7.15
CA THR A 228 12.86 -8.03 8.27
C THR A 228 13.31 -9.44 7.89
N VAL A 229 12.84 -9.95 6.75
CA VAL A 229 12.98 -11.36 6.40
C VAL A 229 14.35 -11.69 5.82
N TRP A 230 14.99 -10.78 5.07
CA TRP A 230 16.32 -11.06 4.52
C TRP A 230 17.35 -11.36 5.60
N HIS A 231 17.27 -10.68 6.74
CA HIS A 231 18.18 -10.95 7.85
C HIS A 231 17.94 -12.30 8.51
N VAL A 232 16.68 -12.68 8.71
CA VAL A 232 16.33 -13.94 9.38
C VAL A 232 16.65 -15.13 8.48
N LEU A 233 16.27 -15.05 7.20
CA LEU A 233 16.21 -16.22 6.31
C LEU A 233 17.57 -16.53 5.69
N ILE A 234 18.38 -15.51 5.41
CA ILE A 234 19.63 -15.67 4.66
C ILE A 234 20.86 -15.68 5.58
N ARG A 235 20.70 -15.38 6.89
CA ARG A 235 21.78 -15.28 7.88
C ARG A 235 23.01 -14.51 7.36
N VAL A 236 22.83 -13.65 6.36
CA VAL A 236 23.89 -12.75 5.92
C VAL A 236 23.93 -11.67 6.98
N THR A 237 24.79 -11.90 7.96
CA THR A 237 25.28 -10.84 8.82
C THR A 237 25.91 -9.83 7.89
N ILE A 238 25.31 -8.64 7.80
CA ILE A 238 25.97 -7.54 7.11
C ILE A 238 27.25 -7.30 7.90
N ASN A 239 28.39 -7.67 7.31
CA ASN A 239 29.67 -7.51 7.97
C ASN A 239 29.93 -6.01 8.07
N THR A 240 30.24 -5.51 9.26
CA THR A 240 30.49 -4.08 9.53
C THR A 240 31.56 -3.49 8.62
N ASP A 241 32.46 -4.33 8.10
CA ASP A 241 33.53 -3.95 7.19
C ASP A 241 32.99 -3.49 5.82
N GLN A 242 31.88 -4.09 5.34
CA GLN A 242 31.21 -3.64 4.11
C GLN A 242 30.45 -2.33 4.30
N TRP A 243 30.14 -1.98 5.55
CA TRP A 243 29.52 -0.71 5.93
C TRP A 243 30.52 0.45 5.96
N LEU A 244 31.74 0.20 6.45
CA LEU A 244 32.79 1.22 6.61
C LEU A 244 33.63 1.41 5.35
N ALA A 245 33.69 0.41 4.46
CA ALA A 245 34.35 0.48 3.16
C ALA A 245 33.36 0.19 2.02
N PRO A 246 32.38 1.09 1.76
CA PRO A 246 31.43 0.88 0.68
C PRO A 246 32.18 0.80 -0.65
N ASN A 247 31.97 -0.28 -1.40
CA ASN A 247 32.44 -0.30 -2.79
C ASN A 247 31.60 0.71 -3.61
N GLY A 248 32.20 1.29 -4.65
CA GLY A 248 31.54 2.31 -5.47
C GLY A 248 30.21 1.84 -6.07
N LEU A 249 30.09 0.54 -6.39
CA LEU A 249 28.88 -0.08 -6.92
C LEU A 249 27.73 -0.11 -5.90
N TRP A 250 28.00 -0.46 -4.64
CA TRP A 250 27.00 -0.44 -3.58
C TRP A 250 26.45 0.96 -3.37
N LEU A 251 27.33 1.97 -3.33
CA LEU A 251 26.91 3.35 -3.20
C LEU A 251 26.08 3.79 -4.41
N ALA A 252 26.49 3.42 -5.63
CA ALA A 252 25.74 3.71 -6.84
C ALA A 252 24.32 3.10 -6.80
N TYR A 253 24.15 1.86 -6.34
CA TYR A 253 22.83 1.25 -6.19
C TYR A 253 21.97 1.94 -5.13
N ARG A 254 22.55 2.36 -3.99
CA ARG A 254 21.82 3.12 -2.98
C ARG A 254 21.41 4.51 -3.46
N LEU A 255 22.27 5.18 -4.22
CA LEU A 255 21.94 6.46 -4.84
C LEU A 255 20.84 6.29 -5.91
N LEU A 256 20.85 5.18 -6.64
CA LEU A 256 19.79 4.86 -7.60
C LEU A 256 18.43 4.68 -6.90
N ASP A 257 18.39 4.00 -5.75
CA ASP A 257 17.17 3.85 -4.93
C ASP A 257 16.61 5.20 -4.45
N LEU A 258 17.45 6.23 -4.28
CA LEU A 258 17.03 7.58 -3.87
C LEU A 258 16.55 8.45 -5.02
N LEU A 259 16.85 8.09 -6.26
CA LEU A 259 16.49 8.88 -7.44
C LEU A 259 15.00 9.27 -7.49
N PRO A 260 14.04 8.36 -7.22
CA PRO A 260 12.62 8.71 -7.20
C PRO A 260 12.32 9.80 -6.18
N LEU A 261 12.83 9.67 -4.94
CA LEU A 261 12.64 10.67 -3.88
C LEU A 261 13.20 12.04 -4.29
N LEU A 262 14.44 12.08 -4.75
CA LEU A 262 15.10 13.31 -5.18
C LEU A 262 14.34 13.98 -6.33
N LEU A 263 13.87 13.18 -7.28
CA LEU A 263 13.10 13.65 -8.42
C LEU A 263 11.74 14.21 -8.00
N VAL A 264 11.03 13.57 -7.05
CA VAL A 264 9.77 14.13 -6.50
C VAL A 264 10.04 15.45 -5.79
N VAL A 265 11.04 15.49 -4.92
CA VAL A 265 11.41 16.71 -4.18
C VAL A 265 11.70 17.85 -5.15
N PHE A 266 12.53 17.59 -6.15
CA PHE A 266 12.89 18.57 -7.16
C PHE A 266 11.70 19.09 -7.97
N ILE A 267 10.84 18.20 -8.48
CA ILE A 267 9.67 18.59 -9.28
C ILE A 267 8.65 19.35 -8.41
N THR A 268 8.40 18.89 -7.19
CA THR A 268 7.49 19.55 -6.26
C THR A 268 7.99 20.93 -5.88
N LEU A 269 9.29 21.10 -5.60
CA LEU A 269 9.88 22.40 -5.27
C LEU A 269 9.84 23.38 -6.45
N ARG A 270 10.06 22.88 -7.68
CA ARG A 270 9.91 23.70 -8.89
C ARG A 270 8.47 24.19 -9.07
N ARG A 271 7.47 23.37 -8.75
CA ARG A 271 6.06 23.75 -8.84
C ARG A 271 5.63 24.66 -7.68
N ASN A 272 6.15 24.42 -6.49
CA ASN A 272 5.74 25.07 -5.24
C ASN A 272 6.97 25.47 -4.40
N PRO A 273 7.63 26.61 -4.69
CA PRO A 273 8.84 27.02 -3.98
C PRO A 273 8.63 27.28 -2.49
N GLY A 274 7.38 27.59 -2.07
CA GLY A 274 7.02 27.76 -0.65
C GLY A 274 7.23 26.50 0.20
N LEU A 275 7.38 25.31 -0.42
CA LEU A 275 7.69 24.07 0.29
C LEU A 275 9.18 23.90 0.61
N ALA A 276 10.05 24.82 0.18
CA ALA A 276 11.51 24.73 0.38
C ALA A 276 11.90 24.60 1.86
N ALA A 277 11.21 25.29 2.76
CA ALA A 277 11.48 25.20 4.20
C ALA A 277 11.24 23.78 4.75
N ARG A 278 10.32 23.01 4.17
CA ARG A 278 9.97 21.65 4.61
C ARG A 278 10.94 20.58 4.13
N VAL A 279 11.93 20.93 3.31
CA VAL A 279 12.93 19.99 2.78
C VAL A 279 14.01 19.69 3.83
N TRP A 280 14.29 20.61 4.74
CA TRP A 280 15.39 20.48 5.70
C TRP A 280 15.37 19.20 6.54
N PRO A 281 14.24 18.79 7.15
CA PRO A 281 14.17 17.52 7.87
C PRO A 281 14.47 16.32 6.97
N LEU A 282 14.01 16.35 5.72
CA LEU A 282 14.24 15.29 4.75
C LEU A 282 15.71 15.24 4.30
N ALA A 283 16.35 16.39 4.12
CA ALA A 283 17.78 16.49 3.80
C ALA A 283 18.65 15.91 4.92
N VAL A 284 18.28 16.14 6.18
CA VAL A 284 18.95 15.59 7.36
C VAL A 284 18.79 14.07 7.46
N LEU A 285 17.65 13.54 7.04
CA LEU A 285 17.38 12.10 7.00
C LEU A 285 17.97 11.40 5.76
N LEU A 286 18.48 12.14 4.78
CA LEU A 286 18.98 11.60 3.52
C LEU A 286 20.10 10.56 3.73
N PRO A 287 21.09 10.76 4.63
CA PRO A 287 22.08 9.72 4.93
C PRO A 287 21.43 8.42 5.42
N LEU A 288 20.39 8.49 6.26
CA LEU A 288 19.67 7.29 6.71
C LEU A 288 18.88 6.64 5.56
N CYS A 289 18.35 7.44 4.63
CA CYS A 289 17.66 6.94 3.45
C CYS A 289 18.62 6.22 2.49
N VAL A 290 19.89 6.69 2.35
CA VAL A 290 20.94 5.97 1.60
C VAL A 290 21.17 4.57 2.21
N LEU A 291 21.14 4.49 3.55
CA LEU A 291 21.42 3.24 4.27
C LEU A 291 20.27 2.23 4.20
N SER A 292 19.02 2.68 4.12
CA SER A 292 17.83 1.83 4.17
C SER A 292 16.82 2.16 3.07
N PRO A 293 16.60 1.25 2.11
CA PRO A 293 15.57 1.40 1.07
C PRO A 293 14.16 1.57 1.63
N ALA A 294 13.86 0.97 2.78
CA ALA A 294 12.59 1.14 3.45
C ALA A 294 12.42 2.57 3.95
N LEU A 295 13.48 3.19 4.49
CA LEU A 295 13.46 4.61 4.89
C LEU A 295 13.36 5.53 3.67
N ALA A 296 14.06 5.23 2.58
CA ALA A 296 13.93 5.98 1.33
C ALA A 296 12.48 5.95 0.79
N THR A 297 11.86 4.78 0.80
CA THR A 297 10.46 4.61 0.37
C THR A 297 9.48 5.30 1.32
N ALA A 298 9.70 5.20 2.63
CA ALA A 298 8.89 5.91 3.62
C ALA A 298 9.01 7.43 3.48
N ALA A 299 10.21 7.94 3.24
CA ALA A 299 10.47 9.35 2.96
C ALA A 299 9.80 9.80 1.65
N LEU A 300 9.79 8.96 0.62
CA LEU A 300 9.06 9.20 -0.63
C LEU A 300 7.55 9.35 -0.37
N VAL A 301 6.95 8.40 0.35
CA VAL A 301 5.51 8.44 0.69
C VAL A 301 5.18 9.65 1.56
N LEU A 302 6.02 9.95 2.56
CA LEU A 302 5.88 11.11 3.42
C LEU A 302 5.91 12.40 2.61
N TRP A 303 6.88 12.54 1.70
CA TRP A 303 7.01 13.72 0.84
C TRP A 303 5.82 13.86 -0.11
N ILE A 304 5.36 12.77 -0.74
CA ILE A 304 4.14 12.78 -1.57
C ILE A 304 2.94 13.25 -0.74
N GLY A 305 2.78 12.75 0.49
CA GLY A 305 1.71 13.19 1.39
C GLY A 305 1.76 14.68 1.73
N LEU A 306 2.95 15.19 2.03
CA LEU A 306 3.16 16.61 2.34
C LEU A 306 2.93 17.50 1.12
N ALA A 307 3.39 17.08 -0.06
CA ALA A 307 3.24 17.81 -1.31
C ALA A 307 1.78 17.91 -1.77
N GLU A 308 1.02 16.81 -1.62
CA GLU A 308 -0.38 16.71 -2.02
C GLU A 308 -1.37 17.16 -0.93
N GLY A 309 -0.89 17.52 0.27
CA GLY A 309 -1.74 17.89 1.40
C GLY A 309 -2.59 16.74 1.96
N ARG A 310 -2.18 15.49 1.78
CA ARG A 310 -2.94 14.28 2.16
C ARG A 310 -2.43 13.71 3.48
N SER A 311 -3.14 14.01 4.57
CA SER A 311 -2.78 13.63 5.94
C SER A 311 -2.60 12.11 6.15
N TYR A 312 -3.39 11.28 5.46
CA TYR A 312 -3.25 9.82 5.60
C TYR A 312 -1.94 9.29 4.99
N LEU A 313 -1.43 9.90 3.90
CA LEU A 313 -0.14 9.52 3.33
C LEU A 313 1.01 9.97 4.21
N THR A 314 0.91 11.15 4.81
CA THR A 314 1.92 11.62 5.75
C THR A 314 1.97 10.72 6.98
N ALA A 315 0.81 10.35 7.54
CA ALA A 315 0.73 9.41 8.66
C ALA A 315 1.29 8.03 8.29
N LEU A 316 0.95 7.51 7.10
CA LEU A 316 1.47 6.23 6.62
C LEU A 316 2.97 6.27 6.37
N GLY A 317 3.50 7.36 5.80
CA GLY A 317 4.93 7.58 5.62
C GLY A 317 5.69 7.65 6.95
N ILE A 318 5.13 8.32 7.97
CA ILE A 318 5.70 8.34 9.33
C ILE A 318 5.69 6.93 9.93
N ALA A 319 4.56 6.22 9.85
CA ALA A 319 4.44 4.86 10.38
C ALA A 319 5.44 3.90 9.70
N ALA A 320 5.58 3.98 8.37
CA ALA A 320 6.56 3.20 7.62
C ALA A 320 8.00 3.59 7.96
N ALA A 321 8.29 4.88 8.18
CA ALA A 321 9.61 5.33 8.60
C ALA A 321 9.96 4.79 9.99
N LEU A 322 9.03 4.82 10.94
CA LEU A 322 9.20 4.26 12.28
C LEU A 322 9.40 2.73 12.23
N ALA A 323 8.59 2.02 11.45
CA ALA A 323 8.72 0.57 11.28
C ALA A 323 10.05 0.19 10.62
N GLY A 324 10.43 0.88 9.53
CA GLY A 324 11.70 0.66 8.83
C GLY A 324 12.91 1.02 9.68
N PHE A 325 12.83 2.10 10.46
CA PHE A 325 13.86 2.49 11.41
C PHE A 325 13.98 1.47 12.54
N GLY A 326 12.86 1.01 13.11
CA GLY A 326 12.84 -0.02 14.16
C GLY A 326 13.46 -1.34 13.69
N ALA A 327 13.09 -1.80 12.49
CA ALA A 327 13.71 -2.97 11.88
C ALA A 327 15.22 -2.77 11.69
N PHE A 328 15.63 -1.66 11.06
CA PHE A 328 17.04 -1.31 10.86
C PHE A 328 17.84 -1.29 12.17
N TYR A 329 17.29 -0.65 13.21
CA TYR A 329 17.90 -0.55 14.53
C TYR A 329 18.10 -1.93 15.18
N TYR A 330 17.12 -2.82 15.03
CA TYR A 330 17.18 -4.16 15.57
C TYR A 330 18.31 -4.98 14.93
N TYR A 331 18.44 -4.92 13.60
CA TYR A 331 19.42 -5.71 12.85
C TYR A 331 20.85 -5.15 12.83
N LEU A 332 21.06 -3.96 13.38
CA LEU A 332 22.38 -3.36 13.45
C LEU A 332 23.24 -4.17 14.44
N ASN A 333 24.28 -4.87 13.98
CA ASN A 333 25.15 -5.71 14.83
C ASN A 333 26.21 -4.89 15.59
N CYS A 334 25.79 -3.79 16.24
CA CYS A 334 26.67 -3.00 17.10
C CYS A 334 26.26 -3.14 18.57
N PRO A 335 27.22 -2.98 19.51
CA PRO A 335 26.91 -2.87 20.94
C PRO A 335 25.81 -1.82 21.20
N LEU A 336 24.96 -2.07 22.20
CA LEU A 336 23.84 -1.18 22.56
C LEU A 336 24.29 0.27 22.79
N LEU A 337 25.50 0.48 23.31
CA LEU A 337 26.06 1.81 23.53
C LEU A 337 26.14 2.62 22.23
N TYR A 338 26.68 2.04 21.15
CA TYR A 338 26.78 2.73 19.85
C TYR A 338 25.42 2.98 19.23
N LYS A 339 24.48 2.05 19.39
CA LYS A 339 23.09 2.23 18.95
C LYS A 339 22.43 3.42 19.66
N GLY A 340 22.62 3.52 20.98
CA GLY A 340 22.10 4.63 21.80
C GLY A 340 22.73 5.97 21.43
N LEU A 341 24.05 6.01 21.23
CA LEU A 341 24.76 7.22 20.79
C LEU A 341 24.30 7.69 19.41
N LEU A 342 24.09 6.77 18.47
CA LEU A 342 23.58 7.10 17.13
C LEU A 342 22.17 7.70 17.21
N LEU A 343 21.29 7.11 18.03
CA LEU A 343 19.96 7.64 18.30
C LEU A 343 20.01 9.04 18.90
N MET A 344 20.82 9.24 19.94
CA MET A 344 20.99 10.54 20.60
C MET A 344 21.51 11.59 19.62
N ALA A 345 22.53 11.25 18.81
CA ALA A 345 23.07 12.13 17.79
C ALA A 345 22.01 12.50 16.74
N SER A 346 21.26 11.52 16.23
CA SER A 346 20.17 11.79 15.26
C SER A 346 19.07 12.68 15.85
N GLY A 347 18.70 12.46 17.11
CA GLY A 347 17.72 13.28 17.83
C GLY A 347 18.19 14.72 18.04
N ILE A 348 19.46 14.92 18.41
CA ILE A 348 20.06 16.25 18.55
C ILE A 348 20.04 16.98 17.21
N VAL A 349 20.44 16.32 16.11
CA VAL A 349 20.43 16.95 14.78
C VAL A 349 19.01 17.34 14.36
N LEU A 350 18.02 16.46 14.57
CA LEU A 350 16.61 16.77 14.26
C LEU A 350 16.08 17.93 15.11
N LEU A 351 16.44 17.99 16.39
CA LEU A 351 16.05 19.08 17.29
C LEU A 351 16.68 20.42 16.87
N LEU A 352 17.95 20.42 16.48
CA LEU A 352 18.62 21.62 15.95
C LEU A 352 17.95 22.12 14.66
N VAL A 353 17.58 21.21 13.77
CA VAL A 353 16.84 21.54 12.54
C VAL A 353 15.46 22.12 12.85
N TRP A 354 14.74 21.52 13.81
CA TRP A 354 13.46 22.03 14.26
C TRP A 354 13.56 23.43 14.86
N LEU A 355 14.53 23.66 15.76
CA LEU A 355 14.80 24.98 16.35
C LEU A 355 15.17 26.03 15.29
N PHE A 356 15.92 25.64 14.26
CA PHE A 356 16.27 26.53 13.16
C PHE A 356 15.04 26.92 12.33
N MET A 357 14.14 25.96 12.08
CA MET A 357 12.90 26.23 11.34
C MET A 357 11.91 27.06 12.15
N SER A 358 11.74 26.81 13.45
CA SER A 358 10.80 27.55 14.29
C SER A 358 11.18 29.03 14.41
N ARG A 359 12.48 29.34 14.43
CA ARG A 359 12.99 30.73 14.42
C ARG A 359 12.73 31.51 13.13
N ARG A 360 12.45 30.84 12.00
CA ARG A 360 12.12 31.51 10.73
C ARG A 360 10.63 31.75 10.54
N ALA A 361 9.80 31.08 11.33
CA ALA A 361 8.34 31.18 11.27
C ALA A 361 7.77 32.22 12.25
N ALA A 362 8.54 32.58 13.27
CA ALA A 362 8.32 33.73 14.13
C ALA A 362 9.01 34.97 13.52
#